data_AF-G4ZFW7-F1
#
_entry.id   AF-G4ZFW7-F1
#
_cell.length_a   1.000
_cell.length_b   1.000
_cell.length_c   1.000
_cell.angle_alpha   90.00
_cell.angle_beta   90.00
_cell.angle_gamma   90.00
#
_symmetry.space_group_name_H-M   'P 1'
#
loop_
_entity.id
_entity.type
_entity.pdbx_description
1 polymer ?
#
loop_
_entity_poly.entity_id
_entity_poly.type
_entity_poly.pdbx_seq_one_letter_code
_entity_poly.pdbx_strand_id
1 'polypeptide(L)' 'NKLAILAAVALLQLTGTSARINSTTVDPEDRCPTLCERDFMPQCGSDSVTYANICLLKVAHCLDPEVKRKHKGRCKK' A
#
# COMPACT_ATOMS: atom_id res chain seq x y z
N ASN A 1 -23.80 -24.17 9.21
CA ASN A 1 -25.14 -23.61 8.87
C ASN A 1 -24.99 -22.22 8.24
N LYS A 2 -24.54 -22.16 6.98
CA LYS A 2 -24.27 -20.92 6.23
C LYS A 2 -25.39 -20.58 5.22
N LEU A 3 -26.56 -21.22 5.35
CA LEU A 3 -27.56 -21.27 4.28
C LEU A 3 -28.69 -20.22 4.39
N ALA A 4 -28.69 -19.37 5.43
CA ALA A 4 -29.79 -18.41 5.64
C ALA A 4 -29.51 -16.98 5.13
N ILE A 5 -28.29 -16.66 4.68
CA ILE A 5 -27.92 -15.28 4.31
C ILE A 5 -28.20 -14.98 2.82
N LEU A 6 -28.51 -16.00 2.00
CA LEU A 6 -28.67 -15.82 0.54
C LEU A 6 -30.03 -15.24 0.10
N ALA A 7 -30.98 -14.98 1.00
CA ALA A 7 -32.34 -14.60 0.58
C ALA A 7 -32.63 -13.07 0.54
N ALA A 8 -31.78 -12.21 1.12
CA ALA A 8 -32.11 -10.78 1.24
C ALA A 8 -31.51 -9.89 0.14
N VAL A 9 -30.65 -10.41 -0.76
CA VAL A 9 -29.92 -9.61 -1.76
C VAL A 9 -30.45 -9.85 -3.19
N ALA A 10 -31.76 -10.10 -3.35
CA ALA A 10 -32.35 -10.44 -4.65
C ALA A 10 -33.14 -9.30 -5.34
N LEU A 11 -33.34 -8.13 -4.73
CA LEU A 11 -34.25 -7.12 -5.28
C LEU A 11 -33.64 -5.73 -5.59
N LEU A 12 -32.36 -5.47 -5.30
CA LEU A 12 -31.70 -4.19 -5.64
C LEU A 12 -30.78 -4.24 -6.88
N GLN A 13 -30.80 -5.30 -7.68
CA GLN A 13 -29.88 -5.46 -8.82
C GLN A 13 -30.34 -4.77 -10.13
N LEU A 14 -31.31 -3.86 -10.11
CA LEU A 14 -31.77 -3.16 -11.32
C LEU A 14 -31.02 -1.86 -11.65
N THR A 15 -30.19 -1.35 -10.74
CA THR A 15 -29.22 -0.30 -11.08
C THR A 15 -27.84 -0.93 -10.99
N GLY A 16 -27.22 -1.22 -12.12
CA GLY A 16 -25.89 -1.83 -12.25
C GLY A 16 -24.74 -0.98 -11.69
N THR A 17 -24.83 -0.54 -10.43
CA THR A 17 -23.72 0.01 -9.68
C THR A 17 -23.21 -1.09 -8.75
N SER A 18 -22.19 -1.80 -9.22
CA SER A 18 -21.39 -2.65 -8.34
C SER A 18 -20.58 -1.75 -7.41
N ALA A 19 -21.14 -1.37 -6.27
CA ALA A 19 -20.31 -0.95 -5.15
C ALA A 19 -19.70 -2.23 -4.56
N ARG A 20 -18.45 -2.54 -4.94
CA ARG A 20 -17.68 -3.57 -4.25
C ARG A 20 -17.45 -3.08 -2.83
N ILE A 21 -18.16 -3.66 -1.84
CA ILE A 21 -17.70 -3.59 -0.46
C ILE A 21 -16.46 -4.48 -0.41
N ASN A 22 -15.29 -3.88 -0.64
CA ASN A 22 -14.02 -4.52 -0.35
C ASN A 22 -13.97 -4.67 1.16
N SER A 23 -14.22 -5.90 1.62
CA SER A 23 -14.15 -6.30 3.03
C SER A 23 -12.96 -5.63 3.72
N THR A 24 -13.22 -4.89 4.79
CA THR A 24 -12.19 -4.18 5.58
C THR A 24 -11.42 -5.14 6.49
N THR A 25 -11.03 -6.29 5.98
CA THR A 25 -9.94 -7.09 6.53
C THR A 25 -8.74 -6.73 5.67
N VAL A 26 -8.00 -5.69 6.06
CA VAL A 26 -6.69 -5.42 5.46
C VAL A 26 -5.85 -6.67 5.75
N ASP A 27 -5.62 -7.48 4.74
CA ASP A 27 -4.81 -8.68 4.87
C ASP A 27 -3.44 -8.26 5.45
N PRO A 28 -2.88 -9.02 6.41
CA PRO A 28 -1.60 -8.68 7.01
C PRO A 28 -0.47 -8.51 5.98
N GLU A 29 -0.62 -9.14 4.82
CA GLU A 29 0.31 -9.12 3.68
C GLU A 29 0.19 -7.85 2.82
N ASP A 30 -0.93 -7.12 2.89
CA ASP A 30 -1.17 -5.87 2.16
C ASP A 30 -0.72 -4.62 2.93
N ARG A 31 -0.03 -4.78 4.07
CA ARG A 31 0.39 -3.65 4.90
C ARG A 31 1.84 -3.27 4.66
N CYS A 32 2.06 -2.02 4.28
CA CYS A 32 3.39 -1.45 4.23
C CYS A 32 4.03 -1.37 5.63
N PRO A 33 5.36 -1.56 5.74
CA PRO A 33 6.05 -1.39 7.01
C PRO A 33 5.81 0.01 7.57
N THR A 34 5.49 0.12 8.86
CA THR A 34 5.25 1.41 9.54
C THR A 34 6.33 1.78 10.55
N LEU A 35 7.20 0.82 10.90
CA LEU A 35 8.27 0.98 11.86
C LEU A 35 9.62 0.96 11.14
N CYS A 36 10.38 2.04 11.29
CA CYS A 36 11.74 2.16 10.80
C CYS A 36 12.66 2.64 11.92
N GLU A 37 13.88 2.10 11.93
CA GLU A 37 14.97 2.64 12.76
C GLU A 37 15.27 4.09 12.35
N ARG A 38 15.83 4.85 13.29
CA ARG A 38 16.13 6.29 13.11
C ARG A 38 17.53 6.55 12.54
N ASP A 39 18.21 5.50 12.10
CA ASP A 39 19.55 5.61 11.53
C ASP A 39 19.52 6.43 10.23
N PHE A 40 20.49 7.34 10.09
CA PHE A 40 20.60 8.20 8.92
C PHE A 40 21.60 7.62 7.92
N MET A 41 21.08 6.84 6.96
CA MET A 41 21.83 6.24 5.86
C MET A 41 21.12 6.54 4.53
N PRO A 42 21.24 7.77 4.00
CA PRO A 42 20.34 8.28 2.98
C PRO A 42 20.34 7.43 1.70
N GLN A 43 19.18 7.33 1.07
CA GLN A 43 18.97 6.64 -0.22
C GLN A 43 18.24 7.58 -1.18
N CYS A 44 18.66 7.61 -2.44
CA CYS A 44 17.98 8.36 -3.48
C CYS A 44 16.95 7.46 -4.18
N GLY A 45 15.70 7.91 -4.24
CA GLY A 45 14.62 7.27 -4.99
C GLY A 45 14.61 7.62 -6.48
N SER A 46 13.90 6.83 -7.28
CA SER A 46 13.63 7.08 -8.71
C SER A 46 12.79 8.36 -8.92
N ASP A 47 12.00 8.71 -7.92
CA ASP A 47 11.21 9.95 -7.79
C ASP A 47 12.05 11.18 -7.42
N SER A 48 13.38 11.04 -7.32
CA SER A 48 14.32 12.09 -6.91
C SER A 48 14.15 12.58 -5.47
N VAL A 49 13.46 11.82 -4.62
CA VAL A 49 13.36 12.07 -3.18
C VAL A 49 14.50 11.37 -2.44
N THR A 50 15.06 12.05 -1.44
CA THR A 50 16.03 11.46 -0.51
C THR A 50 15.31 10.87 0.69
N TYR A 51 15.36 9.54 0.82
CA TYR A 51 14.88 8.82 2.00
C TYR A 51 15.99 8.73 3.04
N ALA A 52 15.67 8.97 4.31
CA ALA A 52 16.68 9.00 5.38
C ALA A 52 17.38 7.65 5.59
N ASN A 53 16.71 6.54 5.26
CA ASN A 53 17.29 5.21 5.24
C ASN A 53 16.55 4.25 4.29
N ILE A 54 17.06 3.04 4.16
CA ILE A 54 16.49 2.00 3.29
C ILE A 54 15.10 1.54 3.73
N CYS A 55 14.79 1.58 5.04
CA CYS A 55 13.47 1.21 5.54
C CYS A 55 12.42 2.18 4.99
N LEU A 56 12.64 3.50 5.13
CA LEU A 56 11.72 4.52 4.63
C LEU A 56 11.55 4.46 3.10
N LEU A 57 12.60 4.12 2.36
CA LEU A 57 12.49 3.88 0.91
C LEU A 57 11.59 2.67 0.59
N LYS A 58 11.69 1.60 1.38
CA LYS A 58 10.81 0.42 1.22
C LYS A 58 9.36 0.72 1.56
N VAL A 59 9.10 1.58 2.56
CA VAL A 59 7.74 2.04 2.85
C VAL A 59 7.17 2.79 1.65
N ALA A 60 7.96 3.71 1.07
CA ALA A 60 7.53 4.43 -0.12
C ALA A 60 7.30 3.51 -1.32
N HIS A 61 8.20 2.55 -1.58
CA HIS A 61 8.01 1.54 -2.63
C HIS A 61 6.75 0.68 -2.43
N CYS A 62 6.43 0.35 -1.18
CA CYS A 62 5.23 -0.42 -0.89
C CYS A 62 3.95 0.38 -1.17
N LEU A 63 3.96 1.68 -0.84
CA LEU A 63 2.82 2.57 -1.12
C LEU A 63 2.72 2.95 -2.59
N ASP A 64 3.86 3.04 -3.28
CA ASP A 64 4.00 3.36 -4.69
C ASP A 64 5.09 2.48 -5.34
N PRO A 65 4.71 1.41 -6.07
CA PRO A 65 5.65 0.49 -6.72
C PRO A 65 6.61 1.13 -7.74
N GLU A 66 6.31 2.34 -8.24
CA GLU A 66 7.19 3.08 -9.15
C GLU A 66 8.42 3.66 -8.44
N VAL A 67 8.32 3.87 -7.12
CA VAL A 67 9.44 4.32 -6.28
C VAL A 67 10.43 3.18 -6.09
N LYS A 68 11.57 3.25 -6.77
CA LYS A 68 12.68 2.30 -6.67
C LYS A 68 13.92 3.02 -6.17
N ARG A 69 14.87 2.29 -5.60
CA ARG A 69 16.17 2.88 -5.26
C ARG A 69 16.92 3.24 -6.54
N LYS A 70 17.23 4.52 -6.72
CA LYS A 70 18.11 5.03 -7.78
C LYS A 70 19.58 4.81 -7.44
N HIS A 71 20.04 5.30 -6.29
CA HIS A 71 21.40 5.05 -5.79
C HIS A 71 21.51 5.24 -4.27
N LYS A 72 22.62 4.79 -3.68
CA LYS A 72 22.96 5.07 -2.26
C LYS A 72 23.32 6.55 -2.09
N GLY A 73 23.05 7.11 -0.92
CA GLY A 73 23.30 8.53 -0.61
C GLY A 73 22.11 9.43 -0.92
N ARG A 74 22.27 10.73 -0.67
CA ARG A 74 21.26 11.74 -1.01
C ARG A 74 21.14 11.91 -2.52
N CYS A 75 19.96 12.25 -3.03
CA CYS A 75 19.82 12.67 -4.42
C CYS A 75 20.64 13.94 -4.67
N LYS A 76 21.25 14.02 -5.84
CA LYS A 76 21.92 15.22 -6.34
C LYS A 76 20.93 15.98 -7.22
N LYS A 77 20.89 17.30 -7.09
CA LYS A 77 20.16 18.18 -8.00
C LYS A 77 20.87 18.24 -9.36
#